data_AF-A0A853II56-F1
#
_entry.id   AF-A0A853II56-F1
#
_cell.length_a   1.000
_cell.length_b   1.000
_cell.length_c   1.000
_cell.angle_alpha   90.00
_cell.angle_beta   90.00
_cell.angle_gamma   90.00
#
_symmetry.space_group_name_H-M   'P 1'
#
loop_
_entity.id
_entity.type
_entity.pdbx_description
1 polymer ?
#
loop_
_entity_poly.entity_id
_entity_poly.type
_entity_poly.pdbx_seq_one_letter_code
_entity_poly.pdbx_strand_id
1 'polypeptide(L)' 'MQLVKLSTYQKAKYPFGDGPSMKTLRKQCMEGLLPGARKEGRLWYIDLDVNTAASSDPLVEQVLNSIGR' A
#
# COMPACT_ATOMS: atom_id res chain seq x y z
N MET A 1 -3.72 7.79 10.72
CA MET A 1 -4.14 6.48 10.17
C MET A 1 -4.68 6.69 8.76
N GLN A 2 -3.81 6.56 7.75
CA GLN A 2 -4.21 6.70 6.35
C GLN A 2 -4.37 5.33 5.68
N LEU A 3 -5.62 4.88 5.51
CA LEU A 3 -5.95 3.64 4.80
C LEU A 3 -6.17 3.93 3.31
N VAL A 4 -5.33 3.37 2.46
CA VAL A 4 -5.53 3.39 1.00
C VAL A 4 -5.85 2.01 0.48
N LYS A 5 -6.76 1.92 -0.49
CA LYS A 5 -7.06 0.66 -1.17
C LYS A 5 -5.78 0.09 -1.80
N LEU A 6 -5.62 -1.23 -1.75
CA LEU A 6 -4.45 -1.93 -2.31
C LEU A 6 -4.20 -1.59 -3.80
N SER A 7 -5.26 -1.38 -4.58
CA SER A 7 -5.15 -0.95 -5.98
C SER A 7 -4.59 0.46 -6.13
N THR A 8 -4.95 1.36 -5.22
CA THR A 8 -4.41 2.73 -5.18
C THR A 8 -2.96 2.70 -4.73
N TYR A 9 -2.66 1.91 -3.70
CA TYR A 9 -1.29 1.67 -3.24
C TYR A 9 -0.39 1.14 -4.35
N GLN A 10 -0.84 0.14 -5.14
CA GLN A 10 -0.07 -0.38 -6.26
C GLN A 10 0.28 0.70 -7.29
N LYS A 11 -0.71 1.49 -7.71
CA LYS A 11 -0.51 2.57 -8.69
C LYS A 11 0.41 3.66 -8.17
N ALA A 12 0.32 3.94 -6.88
CA ALA A 12 1.14 4.94 -6.21
C ALA A 12 2.60 4.48 -6.05
N LYS A 13 2.82 3.20 -5.68
CA LYS A 13 4.15 2.62 -5.49
C LYS A 13 4.84 2.24 -6.80
N TYR A 14 4.07 1.85 -7.82
CA TYR A 14 4.57 1.37 -9.11
C TYR A 14 3.87 2.09 -10.28
N PRO A 15 4.07 3.42 -10.42
CA PRO A 15 3.38 4.22 -11.43
C PRO A 15 3.76 3.84 -12.87
N PHE A 16 4.95 3.29 -13.07
CA PHE A 16 5.45 2.85 -14.38
C PHE A 16 5.08 1.39 -14.71
N GLY A 17 4.33 0.71 -13.84
CA GLY A 17 3.89 -0.67 -14.07
C GLY A 17 4.99 -1.73 -13.86
N ASP A 18 6.10 -1.35 -13.25
CA ASP A 18 7.23 -2.20 -12.84
C ASP A 18 6.92 -3.04 -11.58
N GLY A 19 5.71 -2.90 -11.03
CA GLY A 19 5.28 -3.54 -9.79
C GLY A 19 4.73 -4.96 -9.93
N PRO A 20 4.67 -5.70 -8.81
CA PRO A 20 3.94 -6.96 -8.73
C PRO A 20 2.47 -6.79 -9.08
N SER A 21 1.89 -7.83 -9.69
CA SER A 21 0.46 -7.86 -10.03
C SER A 21 -0.43 -7.71 -8.79
N MET A 22 -1.68 -7.28 -8.97
CA MET A 22 -2.67 -7.22 -7.88
C MET A 22 -2.89 -8.58 -7.19
N LYS A 23 -2.73 -9.70 -7.92
CA LYS A 23 -2.83 -11.05 -7.35
C LYS A 23 -1.67 -11.32 -6.41
N THR A 24 -0.45 -10.94 -6.81
CA THR A 24 0.76 -11.05 -6.00
C THR A 24 0.68 -10.18 -4.75
N LEU A 25 0.25 -8.91 -4.89
CA LEU A 25 0.06 -8.01 -3.75
C LEU A 25 -0.99 -8.53 -2.75
N ARG A 26 -2.11 -9.06 -3.25
CA ARG A 26 -3.12 -9.70 -2.37
C ARG A 26 -2.56 -10.92 -1.65
N LYS A 27 -1.73 -11.72 -2.32
CA LYS A 27 -1.05 -12.86 -1.71
C LYS A 27 -0.11 -12.39 -0.60
N GLN A 28 0.71 -11.36 -0.86
CA GLN A 28 1.58 -10.76 0.17
C GLN A 28 0.80 -10.21 1.36
N CYS A 29 -0.37 -9.59 1.13
CA CYS A 29 -1.26 -9.15 2.20
C CYS A 29 -1.78 -10.33 3.05
N MET A 30 -2.13 -11.45 2.40
CA MET A 30 -2.58 -12.67 3.09
C MET A 30 -1.45 -13.36 3.86
N GLU A 31 -0.23 -13.33 3.32
CA GLU A 31 0.97 -13.92 3.93
C GLU A 31 1.61 -13.03 5.00
N GLY A 32 1.06 -11.82 5.24
CA GLY A 32 1.61 -10.88 6.22
C GLY A 32 2.94 -10.23 5.80
N LEU A 33 3.30 -10.36 4.52
CA LEU A 33 4.53 -9.81 3.95
C LEU A 33 4.43 -8.31 3.65
N LEU A 34 3.22 -7.78 3.58
CA LEU A 34 2.99 -6.35 3.34
C LEU A 34 2.57 -5.66 4.65
N PRO A 35 3.43 -4.80 5.24
CA PRO A 35 3.13 -4.11 6.49
C PRO A 35 1.91 -3.19 6.35
N GLY A 36 1.08 -3.11 7.38
CA GLY A 36 -0.13 -2.29 7.36
C GLY A 36 -1.27 -2.86 6.51
N ALA A 37 -1.13 -4.08 5.95
CA ALA A 37 -2.21 -4.73 5.23
C ALA A 37 -3.39 -5.06 6.17
N ARG A 38 -4.55 -4.49 5.84
CA ARG A 38 -5.81 -4.67 6.55
C ARG A 38 -6.90 -5.07 5.57
N LYS A 39 -7.67 -6.09 5.92
CA LYS A 39 -8.81 -6.53 5.12
C LYS A 39 -10.09 -5.95 5.72
N GLU A 40 -10.84 -5.20 4.93
CA GLU A 40 -12.18 -4.72 5.29
C GLU A 40 -13.19 -5.29 4.29
N GLY A 41 -14.03 -6.20 4.79
CA GLY A 41 -14.94 -6.99 3.96
C GLY A 41 -14.20 -7.80 2.89
N ARG A 42 -14.42 -7.46 1.62
CA ARG A 42 -13.81 -8.11 0.45
C ARG A 42 -12.61 -7.35 -0.12
N LEU A 43 -12.29 -6.19 0.41
CA LEU A 43 -11.24 -5.32 -0.09
C LEU A 43 -10.03 -5.31 0.86
N TRP A 44 -8.86 -5.08 0.26
CA TRP A 44 -7.61 -4.90 0.98
C TRP A 44 -7.24 -3.43 0.99
N TYR A 45 -6.78 -2.97 2.16
CA TYR A 45 -6.35 -1.62 2.44
C TYR A 45 -4.96 -1.68 3.07
N ILE A 46 -4.13 -0.69 2.78
CA ILE A 46 -2.81 -0.55 3.36
C ILE A 46 -2.84 0.69 4.24
N ASP A 47 -2.49 0.51 5.50
CA ASP A 47 -2.20 1.58 6.43
C ASP A 47 -0.82 2.15 6.11
N LEU A 48 -0.79 3.36 5.53
CA LEU A 48 0.44 4.01 5.13
C LEU A 48 1.29 4.40 6.33
N ASP A 49 0.70 4.72 7.48
CA ASP A 49 1.47 5.12 8.66
C ASP A 49 2.28 3.92 9.16
N VAL A 50 1.64 2.74 9.22
CA VAL A 50 2.31 1.47 9.55
C VAL A 50 3.31 1.06 8.47
N ASN A 51 2.94 1.19 7.20
CA ASN A 51 3.82 0.83 6.09
C ASN A 51 5.07 1.73 6.02
N THR A 52 4.96 3.03 6.33
CA THR A 52 6.10 3.96 6.40
C THR A 52 6.96 3.73 7.63
N ALA A 53 6.35 3.38 8.76
CA ALA A 53 7.10 3.04 9.96
C ALA A 53 7.89 1.74 9.79
N ALA A 54 7.32 0.75 9.09
CA ALA A 54 7.97 -0.54 8.82
C ALA A 54 8.93 -0.50 7.62
N SER A 55 8.73 0.43 6.69
CA SER A 55 9.50 0.56 5.46
C SER A 55 10.05 1.97 5.40
N SER A 56 11.37 2.14 5.52
CA SER A 56 12.08 3.43 5.29
C SER A 56 12.05 3.85 3.81
N ASP A 57 10.88 3.78 3.20
CA ASP A 57 10.64 3.87 1.76
C ASP A 57 10.11 5.28 1.46
N PRO A 58 10.94 6.18 0.92
CA PRO A 58 10.63 7.61 0.74
C PRO A 58 9.44 7.87 -0.20
N LEU A 59 8.94 6.86 -0.91
CA LEU A 59 7.77 6.96 -1.78
C LEU A 59 6.46 7.09 -1.01
N VAL A 60 6.36 6.56 0.22
CA VAL A 60 5.12 6.70 0.99
C VAL A 60 4.88 8.16 1.40
N GLU A 61 5.94 8.89 1.75
CA GLU A 61 5.89 10.33 2.02
C GLU A 61 5.33 11.13 0.85
N GLN A 62 5.66 10.75 -0.39
CA GLN A 62 5.22 11.47 -1.58
C GLN A 62 3.71 11.27 -1.85
N VAL A 63 3.18 10.08 -1.54
CA VAL A 63 1.75 9.77 -1.65
C VAL A 63 0.96 10.48 -0.55
N LEU A 64 1.46 10.47 0.68
CA LEU A 64 0.89 11.20 1.82
C LEU A 64 0.77 12.70 1.50
N ASN A 65 1.83 13.29 0.92
CA ASN A 65 1.85 14.70 0.51
C ASN A 65 0.93 15.01 -0.67
N SER A 66 0.67 14.04 -1.57
CA SER A 66 -0.19 14.25 -2.74
C SER A 66 -1.69 14.11 -2.45
N ILE A 67 -2.09 13.41 -1.38
CA ILE A 67 -3.51 13.19 -1.03
C ILE A 67 -4.04 14.28 -0.07
N GLY A 68 -3.14 15.04 0.58
CA GLY A 68 -3.47 16.08 1.57
C GLY A 68 -3.67 17.50 1.05
N ARG A 69 -3.90 17.72 -0.25
CA ARG A 69 -4.12 19.06 -0.84
C ARG A 69 -5.44 19.19 -1.58
#